data_AF-A0A8T7CPS0-F1
#
_entry.id   AF-A0A8T7CPS0-F1
#
_cell.length_a   1.000
_cell.length_b   1.000
_cell.length_c   1.000
_cell.angle_alpha   90.00
_cell.angle_beta   90.00
_cell.angle_gamma   90.00
#
_symmetry.space_group_name_H-M   'P 1'
#
loop_
_entity.id
_entity.type
_entity.pdbx_description
1 polymer ?
#
loop_
_entity_poly.entity_id
_entity_poly.type
_entity_poly.pdbx_seq_one_letter_code
_entity_poly.pdbx_strand_id
1 'polypeptide(L)'
;MHWPTTLLLASLVSTPALAADETYDAWDNPATDTRKFVNELRQLVDKADSAKAADPKFLRDLRQLASRYDKPLLRTLFNDDFRDGDFTHNLAWQVVDGKFWVDPNMGLRSRVEQYQSSSKEKEQPADIGNVLLGALLSELDKDKKKKEEKSEQFRYQPAVIRLDHRIPNAFVMRAELVSEQPLGRVDFALYQDSQKLSGYRLTYTPGSNQPFQFLRVSERGEAVIDAYRKPLNLKDNQVHTLEWRRDLAGKMTLKLNGTLLFSTEDSWLRKDFNGFALINNGGDYALRRITLSEVY
;
A
#
# COMPACT_ATOMS: atom_id res chain seq x y z
N MET A 1 -40.48 46.71 -72.49
CA MET A 1 -39.54 47.80 -72.17
C MET A 1 -39.89 48.27 -70.77
N HIS A 2 -38.89 48.37 -69.89
CA HIS A 2 -38.92 48.99 -68.55
C HIS A 2 -39.67 48.29 -67.40
N TRP A 3 -38.93 48.11 -66.31
CA TRP A 3 -39.40 47.85 -64.95
C TRP A 3 -40.38 48.93 -64.45
N PRO A 4 -41.09 48.64 -63.36
CA PRO A 4 -40.68 49.34 -62.15
C PRO A 4 -40.44 48.43 -60.95
N THR A 5 -39.38 48.80 -60.27
CA THR A 5 -38.97 48.50 -58.91
C THR A 5 -40.07 48.90 -57.91
N THR A 6 -40.38 48.03 -56.94
CA THR A 6 -40.92 48.46 -55.65
C THR A 6 -40.34 47.60 -54.54
N LEU A 7 -40.07 48.28 -53.43
CA LEU A 7 -39.10 48.03 -52.39
C LEU A 7 -39.75 47.37 -51.15
N LEU A 8 -38.93 46.61 -50.41
CA LEU A 8 -38.88 46.48 -48.94
C LEU A 8 -40.04 45.81 -48.17
N LEU A 9 -39.73 44.70 -47.47
CA LEU A 9 -39.34 44.73 -46.05
C LEU A 9 -38.78 43.34 -45.67
N ALA A 10 -37.46 43.22 -45.49
CA ALA A 10 -36.84 42.06 -44.85
C ALA A 10 -36.70 42.37 -43.36
N SER A 11 -37.49 41.71 -42.53
CA SER A 11 -37.35 41.76 -41.07
C SER A 11 -36.07 41.04 -40.65
N LEU A 12 -35.04 41.80 -40.28
CA LEU A 12 -33.90 41.31 -39.51
C LEU A 12 -34.40 40.90 -38.13
N VAL A 13 -34.48 39.59 -37.88
CA VAL A 13 -34.60 39.07 -36.53
C VAL A 13 -33.20 39.12 -35.92
N SER A 14 -32.96 40.16 -35.14
CA SER A 14 -31.80 40.26 -34.25
C SER A 14 -31.96 39.19 -33.17
N THR A 15 -31.32 38.04 -33.33
CA THR A 15 -31.12 37.13 -32.20
C THR A 15 -30.23 37.85 -31.19
N PRO A 16 -30.62 37.98 -29.90
CA PRO A 16 -29.68 38.44 -28.90
C PRO A 16 -28.56 37.40 -28.82
N ALA A 17 -27.35 37.80 -29.20
CA ALA A 17 -26.16 37.09 -28.77
C ALA A 17 -26.18 37.15 -27.24
N LEU A 18 -26.44 36.02 -26.60
CA LEU A 18 -26.17 35.84 -25.19
C LEU A 18 -24.67 36.12 -25.04
N ALA A 19 -24.35 37.29 -24.48
CA ALA A 19 -23.05 37.54 -23.89
C ALA A 19 -22.82 36.37 -22.92
N ALA A 20 -21.83 35.54 -23.24
CA ALA A 20 -21.33 34.56 -22.32
C ALA A 20 -20.79 35.35 -21.12
N ASP A 21 -21.50 35.26 -20.00
CA ASP A 21 -21.00 35.70 -18.71
C ASP A 21 -19.76 34.84 -18.41
N GLU A 22 -18.59 35.43 -18.64
CA GLU A 22 -17.32 34.99 -18.08
C GLU A 22 -17.37 35.24 -16.57
N THR A 23 -18.11 34.41 -15.83
CA THR A 23 -18.11 34.43 -14.36
C THR A 23 -18.58 33.08 -13.80
N TYR A 24 -18.05 32.00 -14.37
CA TYR A 24 -17.90 30.76 -13.60
C TYR A 24 -16.45 30.70 -13.13
N ASP A 25 -16.19 31.37 -12.01
CA ASP A 25 -15.02 31.07 -11.19
C ASP A 25 -14.98 29.55 -10.96
N ALA A 26 -13.82 28.96 -11.25
CA ALA A 26 -13.58 27.54 -11.09
C ALA A 26 -14.03 27.10 -9.69
N TRP A 27 -14.98 26.17 -9.64
CA TRP A 27 -15.47 25.60 -8.39
C TRP A 27 -14.28 25.05 -7.61
N ASP A 28 -13.97 25.72 -6.49
CA ASP A 28 -12.82 25.37 -5.66
C ASP A 28 -12.99 23.94 -5.12
N ASN A 29 -11.88 23.22 -5.00
CA ASN A 29 -11.93 21.78 -4.71
C ASN A 29 -12.47 21.54 -3.27
N PRO A 30 -13.65 20.91 -3.07
CA PRO A 30 -14.28 20.79 -1.76
C PRO A 30 -13.43 20.02 -0.72
N ALA A 31 -12.48 19.20 -1.19
CA ALA A 31 -11.51 18.53 -0.34
C ALA A 31 -10.45 19.48 0.25
N THR A 32 -10.19 20.63 -0.38
CA THR A 32 -9.26 21.66 0.08
C THR A 32 -9.90 22.53 1.15
N ASP A 33 -11.16 22.94 0.96
CA ASP A 33 -11.92 23.73 1.94
C ASP A 33 -12.15 22.98 3.25
N THR A 34 -12.50 21.69 3.17
CA THR A 34 -12.68 20.84 4.35
C THR A 34 -11.38 20.75 5.17
N ARG A 35 -10.21 20.71 4.53
CA ARG A 35 -8.91 20.64 5.23
C ARG A 35 -8.49 21.99 5.81
N LYS A 36 -8.72 23.08 5.09
CA LYS A 36 -8.51 24.43 5.64
C LYS A 36 -9.32 24.59 6.92
N PHE A 37 -10.59 24.21 6.89
CA PHE A 37 -11.46 24.19 8.07
C PHE A 37 -10.93 23.30 9.20
N VAL A 38 -10.53 22.05 8.91
CA VAL A 38 -9.97 21.13 9.92
C VAL A 38 -8.67 21.68 10.54
N ASN A 39 -7.81 22.32 9.74
CA ASN A 39 -6.58 22.94 10.21
C ASN A 39 -6.83 24.16 11.09
N GLU A 40 -7.75 25.05 10.67
CA GLU A 40 -8.18 26.21 11.46
C GLU A 40 -8.81 25.76 12.79
N LEU A 41 -9.65 24.72 12.76
CA LEU A 41 -10.23 24.11 13.96
C LEU A 41 -9.15 23.59 14.90
N ARG A 42 -8.12 22.90 14.40
CA ARG A 42 -6.98 22.43 15.23
C ARG A 42 -6.23 23.59 15.86
N GLN A 43 -5.92 24.63 15.09
CA GLN A 43 -5.24 25.82 15.62
C GLN A 43 -6.06 26.51 16.71
N LEU A 44 -7.38 26.59 16.57
CA LEU A 44 -8.27 27.14 17.60
C LEU A 44 -8.29 26.26 18.86
N VAL A 45 -8.34 24.94 18.69
CA VAL A 45 -8.28 23.98 19.80
C VAL A 45 -6.95 24.10 20.56
N ASP A 46 -5.82 24.23 19.87
CA ASP A 46 -4.50 24.37 20.50
C ASP A 46 -4.32 25.71 21.21
N LYS A 47 -4.88 26.79 20.66
CA LYS A 47 -4.96 28.08 21.35
C LYS A 47 -5.82 27.99 22.62
N ALA A 48 -6.97 27.31 22.54
CA ALA A 48 -7.85 27.13 23.69
C ALA A 48 -7.22 26.27 24.79
N ASP A 49 -6.46 25.24 24.42
CA ASP A 49 -5.68 24.40 25.35
C ASP A 49 -4.59 25.22 26.05
N SER A 50 -3.79 25.96 25.26
CA SER A 50 -2.69 26.80 25.77
C SER A 50 -3.19 27.89 26.71
N ALA A 51 -4.32 28.51 26.40
CA ALA A 51 -4.95 29.53 27.23
C ALA A 51 -5.76 28.96 28.41
N LYS A 52 -5.88 27.62 28.52
CA LYS A 52 -6.79 26.92 29.46
C LYS A 52 -8.23 27.45 29.40
N ALA A 53 -8.66 27.84 28.20
CA ALA A 53 -9.94 28.51 27.95
C ALA A 53 -11.12 27.54 27.78
N ALA A 54 -10.86 26.22 27.78
CA ALA A 54 -11.87 25.19 27.63
C ALA A 54 -11.50 23.92 28.42
N ASP A 55 -12.49 23.06 28.63
CA ASP A 55 -12.30 21.79 29.32
C ASP A 55 -11.36 20.84 28.55
N PRO A 56 -10.35 20.22 29.21
CA PRO A 56 -9.39 19.33 28.53
C PRO A 56 -10.01 18.10 27.86
N LYS A 57 -11.14 17.58 28.37
CA LYS A 57 -11.84 16.44 27.74
C LYS A 57 -12.53 16.89 26.47
N PHE A 58 -13.22 18.03 26.49
CA PHE A 58 -13.83 18.62 25.30
C PHE A 58 -12.80 18.90 24.19
N LEU A 59 -11.62 19.43 24.54
CA LEU A 59 -10.55 19.66 23.57
C LEU A 59 -10.01 18.36 22.96
N ARG A 60 -9.90 17.27 23.73
CA ARG A 60 -9.56 15.94 23.19
C ARG A 60 -10.63 15.42 22.23
N ASP A 61 -11.90 15.55 22.58
CA ASP A 61 -13.02 15.10 21.75
C ASP A 61 -13.07 15.88 20.42
N LEU A 62 -12.79 17.19 20.44
CA LEU A 62 -12.66 18.01 19.24
C LEU A 62 -11.48 17.61 18.37
N ARG A 63 -10.31 17.30 18.96
CA ARG A 63 -9.15 16.77 18.20
C ARG A 63 -9.50 15.44 17.54
N GLN A 64 -10.23 14.57 18.23
CA GLN A 64 -10.70 13.29 17.70
C GLN A 64 -11.80 13.46 16.63
N LEU A 65 -12.63 14.49 16.73
CA LEU A 65 -13.60 14.84 15.69
C LEU A 65 -12.90 15.36 14.44
N ALA A 66 -12.00 16.33 14.60
CA ALA A 66 -11.22 16.92 13.52
C ALA A 66 -10.40 15.85 12.77
N SER A 67 -9.81 14.89 13.47
CA SER A 67 -9.06 13.79 12.85
C SER A 67 -9.92 12.85 11.99
N ARG A 68 -11.25 12.80 12.18
CA ARG A 68 -12.16 12.04 11.30
C ARG A 68 -12.36 12.69 9.92
N TYR A 69 -12.20 14.00 9.84
CA TYR A 69 -12.35 14.78 8.60
C TYR A 69 -11.01 15.11 7.93
N ASP A 70 -9.90 14.78 8.59
CA ASP A 70 -8.55 14.86 8.04
C ASP A 70 -8.28 13.69 7.10
N LYS A 71 -9.00 13.65 5.96
CA LYS A 71 -8.67 12.74 4.87
C LYS A 71 -7.43 13.30 4.17
N PRO A 72 -6.31 12.56 4.12
CA PRO A 72 -5.17 12.99 3.32
C PRO A 72 -5.61 13.15 1.87
N LEU A 73 -5.06 14.13 1.15
CA LEU A 73 -5.19 14.06 -0.30
C LEU A 73 -4.36 12.90 -0.79
N LEU A 74 -4.97 12.16 -1.70
CA LEU A 74 -4.38 11.01 -2.31
C LEU A 74 -4.34 11.26 -3.81
N ARG A 75 -3.15 11.18 -4.39
CA ARG A 75 -2.97 11.08 -5.83
C ARG A 75 -2.55 9.65 -6.11
N THR A 76 -3.39 8.94 -6.86
CA THR A 76 -3.08 7.56 -7.24
C THR A 76 -1.86 7.54 -8.14
N LEU A 77 -0.84 6.79 -7.73
CA LEU A 77 0.38 6.55 -8.49
C LEU A 77 0.16 5.42 -9.48
N PHE A 78 -0.39 4.30 -8.98
CA PHE A 78 -0.82 3.19 -9.80
C PHE A 78 -1.95 2.41 -9.12
N ASN A 79 -2.71 1.70 -9.96
CA ASN A 79 -3.74 0.77 -9.55
C ASN A 79 -3.74 -0.42 -10.51
N ASP A 80 -3.66 -1.62 -9.95
CA ASP A 80 -3.79 -2.86 -10.70
C ASP A 80 -4.86 -3.74 -10.08
N ASP A 81 -5.73 -4.30 -10.90
CA ASP A 81 -6.71 -5.30 -10.47
C ASP A 81 -6.67 -6.60 -11.28
N PHE A 82 -5.67 -6.74 -12.16
CA PHE A 82 -5.35 -7.95 -12.90
C PHE A 82 -6.52 -8.55 -13.70
N ARG A 83 -7.62 -7.81 -13.92
CA ARG A 83 -8.81 -8.34 -14.62
C ARG A 83 -8.58 -8.55 -16.11
N ASP A 84 -7.54 -7.94 -16.67
CA ASP A 84 -7.09 -8.17 -18.04
C ASP A 84 -6.37 -9.52 -18.22
N GLY A 85 -6.04 -10.22 -17.14
CA GLY A 85 -5.41 -11.53 -17.20
C GLY A 85 -3.90 -11.49 -17.46
N ASP A 86 -3.31 -10.30 -17.56
CA ASP A 86 -1.90 -10.14 -17.93
C ASP A 86 -1.21 -9.09 -17.06
N PHE A 87 -0.50 -9.56 -16.04
CA PHE A 87 0.28 -8.69 -15.15
C PHE A 87 1.48 -8.02 -15.84
N THR A 88 1.77 -8.29 -17.11
CA THR A 88 2.82 -7.59 -17.86
C THR A 88 2.28 -6.44 -18.70
N HIS A 89 0.95 -6.32 -18.81
CA HIS A 89 0.26 -5.26 -19.53
C HIS A 89 -0.08 -4.08 -18.61
N ASN A 90 -0.10 -2.85 -19.15
CA ASN A 90 -0.24 -1.57 -18.41
C ASN A 90 0.89 -1.26 -17.43
N LEU A 91 0.98 -2.04 -16.36
CA LEU A 91 2.04 -1.99 -15.36
C LEU A 91 2.95 -3.18 -15.65
N ALA A 92 4.19 -2.93 -16.07
CA ALA A 92 5.10 -3.99 -16.50
C ALA A 92 5.70 -4.73 -15.29
N TRP A 93 4.90 -5.54 -14.59
CA TRP A 93 5.38 -6.34 -13.47
C TRP A 93 6.44 -7.34 -13.95
N GLN A 94 7.48 -7.51 -13.14
CA GLN A 94 8.64 -8.35 -13.46
C GLN A 94 8.73 -9.48 -12.45
N VAL A 95 8.63 -10.73 -12.92
CA VAL A 95 8.94 -11.89 -12.11
C VAL A 95 10.45 -11.98 -11.96
N VAL A 96 10.91 -11.99 -10.71
CA VAL A 96 12.33 -12.10 -10.33
C VAL A 96 12.67 -13.54 -10.00
N ASP A 97 11.80 -14.22 -9.24
CA ASP A 97 11.98 -15.63 -8.85
C ASP A 97 10.62 -16.33 -8.72
N GLY A 98 10.63 -17.66 -8.82
CA GLY A 98 9.46 -18.50 -8.69
C GLY A 98 8.42 -18.30 -9.80
N LYS A 99 7.15 -18.49 -9.47
CA LYS A 99 6.04 -18.48 -10.45
C LYS A 99 4.91 -17.58 -9.99
N PHE A 100 4.41 -16.79 -10.93
CA PHE A 100 3.20 -15.98 -10.81
C PHE A 100 2.31 -16.20 -12.03
N TRP A 101 1.00 -16.15 -11.83
CA TRP A 101 0.00 -16.19 -12.89
C TRP A 101 -1.22 -15.40 -12.44
N VAL A 102 -2.04 -14.94 -13.40
CA VAL A 102 -3.32 -14.32 -13.05
C VAL A 102 -4.39 -15.40 -12.98
N ASP A 103 -5.06 -15.49 -11.83
CA ASP A 103 -6.26 -16.28 -11.63
C ASP A 103 -7.50 -15.39 -11.84
N PRO A 104 -8.47 -15.77 -12.70
CA PRO A 104 -9.62 -14.91 -13.03
C PRO A 104 -10.47 -14.49 -11.83
N ASN A 105 -10.47 -15.27 -10.74
CA ASN A 105 -11.30 -14.99 -9.57
C ASN A 105 -10.52 -14.35 -8.42
N MET A 106 -9.20 -14.53 -8.40
CA MET A 106 -8.34 -14.14 -7.27
C MET A 106 -7.29 -13.08 -7.61
N GLY A 107 -7.02 -12.81 -8.89
CA GLY A 107 -6.00 -11.87 -9.35
C GLY A 107 -4.62 -12.48 -9.44
N LEU A 108 -3.57 -11.69 -9.21
CA LEU A 108 -2.17 -12.12 -9.31
C LEU A 108 -1.83 -13.13 -8.21
N ARG A 109 -1.60 -14.39 -8.59
CA ARG A 109 -1.43 -15.52 -7.68
C ARG A 109 -0.02 -16.10 -7.74
N SER A 110 0.43 -16.61 -6.60
CA SER A 110 1.62 -17.44 -6.49
C SER A 110 1.41 -18.56 -5.46
N ARG A 111 1.94 -19.75 -5.76
CA ARG A 111 1.98 -20.90 -4.86
C ARG A 111 3.41 -21.40 -4.73
N VAL A 112 3.87 -21.51 -3.49
CA VAL A 112 5.18 -22.05 -3.13
C VAL A 112 4.96 -23.21 -2.17
N GLU A 113 5.33 -24.42 -2.60
CA GLU A 113 5.20 -25.61 -1.77
C GLU A 113 6.37 -25.76 -0.79
N GLN A 114 6.11 -26.39 0.34
CA GLN A 114 7.15 -26.79 1.29
C GLN A 114 7.86 -28.03 0.77
N TYR A 115 9.16 -27.95 0.49
CA TYR A 115 9.97 -29.13 0.20
C TYR A 115 10.85 -29.48 1.41
N GLN A 116 10.83 -30.76 1.81
CA GLN A 116 11.85 -31.32 2.68
C GLN A 116 13.11 -31.51 1.85
N SER A 117 14.13 -30.66 2.04
CA SER A 117 15.38 -30.81 1.32
C SER A 117 16.22 -31.95 1.91
N SER A 118 16.35 -33.07 1.19
CA SER A 118 17.47 -33.98 1.35
C SER A 118 18.72 -33.26 0.85
N SER A 119 19.70 -33.06 1.74
CA SER A 119 20.94 -32.33 1.50
C SER A 119 21.71 -32.83 0.26
N LYS A 120 21.52 -32.16 -0.88
CA LYS A 120 22.45 -32.07 -2.02
C LYS A 120 21.90 -31.06 -3.02
N GLU A 121 22.33 -29.81 -2.95
CA GLU A 121 22.19 -28.93 -4.12
C GLU A 121 23.34 -27.93 -4.23
N LYS A 122 23.79 -27.77 -5.48
CA LYS A 122 24.96 -27.03 -5.94
C LYS A 122 24.76 -25.53 -5.72
N GLU A 123 25.86 -24.85 -5.38
CA GLU A 123 25.97 -23.39 -5.36
C GLU A 123 25.53 -22.80 -6.71
N GLN A 124 24.36 -22.16 -6.72
CA GLN A 124 23.94 -21.25 -7.78
C GLN A 124 24.45 -19.83 -7.46
N PRO A 125 24.75 -19.01 -8.49
CA PRO A 125 25.25 -17.65 -8.29
C PRO A 125 24.26 -16.81 -7.47
N ALA A 126 24.78 -15.78 -6.78
CA ALA A 126 24.00 -14.95 -5.85
C ALA A 126 22.83 -14.24 -6.55
N ASP A 127 21.60 -14.72 -6.30
CA ASP A 127 20.33 -14.15 -6.73
C ASP A 127 19.55 -13.58 -5.53
N ILE A 128 18.56 -12.71 -5.76
CA ILE A 128 17.64 -12.17 -4.75
C ILE A 128 17.01 -13.28 -3.92
N GLY A 129 16.69 -14.42 -4.54
CA GLY A 129 16.22 -15.63 -3.85
C GLY A 129 17.19 -16.10 -2.76
N ASN A 130 18.50 -16.08 -3.01
CA ASN A 130 19.52 -16.47 -2.03
C ASN A 130 19.68 -15.45 -0.89
N VAL A 131 19.49 -14.16 -1.17
CA VAL A 131 19.49 -13.09 -0.14
C VAL A 131 18.29 -13.25 0.79
N LEU A 132 17.09 -13.44 0.23
CA LEU A 132 15.87 -13.67 1.00
C LEU A 132 15.93 -14.98 1.78
N LEU A 133 16.50 -16.03 1.19
CA LEU A 133 16.77 -17.28 1.87
C LEU A 133 17.71 -17.08 3.06
N GLY A 134 18.78 -16.31 2.91
CA GLY A 134 19.68 -15.97 4.01
C GLY A 134 18.97 -15.22 5.15
N ALA A 135 18.05 -14.30 4.82
CA ALA A 135 17.24 -13.60 5.80
C ALA A 135 16.28 -14.54 6.54
N LEU A 136 15.58 -15.42 5.82
CA LEU A 136 14.69 -16.42 6.39
C LEU A 136 15.44 -17.42 7.28
N LEU A 137 16.62 -17.88 6.88
CA LEU A 137 17.47 -18.76 7.70
C LEU A 137 17.89 -18.07 9.00
N SER A 138 18.26 -16.78 8.93
CA SER A 138 18.63 -16.00 10.11
C SER A 138 17.46 -15.80 11.09
N GLU A 139 16.22 -15.82 10.60
CA GLU A 139 15.01 -15.77 11.42
C GLU A 139 14.77 -17.10 12.13
N LEU A 140 14.86 -18.22 11.40
CA LEU A 140 14.74 -19.57 11.96
C LEU A 140 15.80 -19.88 13.03
N ASP A 141 17.02 -19.36 12.87
CA ASP A 141 18.10 -19.55 13.86
C ASP A 141 17.91 -18.75 15.15
N LYS A 142 17.14 -17.64 15.12
CA LYS A 142 16.79 -16.89 16.34
C LYS A 142 15.85 -17.68 17.24
N ASP A 143 14.97 -18.51 16.65
CA ASP A 143 14.04 -19.36 17.39
C ASP A 143 14.69 -20.64 17.94
N LYS A 144 15.81 -21.10 17.36
CA LYS A 144 16.53 -22.33 17.76
C LYS A 144 17.44 -22.21 18.98
N LYS A 145 17.52 -21.06 19.65
CA LYS A 145 18.33 -20.93 20.90
C LYS A 145 17.77 -21.68 22.12
N LYS A 146 16.77 -22.56 21.95
CA LYS A 146 16.40 -23.59 22.93
C LYS A 146 16.29 -24.97 22.25
N LYS A 147 17.22 -25.85 22.63
CA LYS A 147 17.34 -27.31 22.40
C LYS A 147 17.78 -27.76 21.00
N GLU A 148 18.92 -28.46 21.01
CA GLU A 148 19.44 -29.31 19.95
C GLU A 148 18.53 -30.53 19.74
N GLU A 149 17.58 -30.42 18.82
CA GLU A 149 17.04 -31.55 18.09
C GLU A 149 17.24 -31.28 16.61
N LYS A 150 17.61 -32.32 15.84
CA LYS A 150 17.78 -32.27 14.38
C LYS A 150 16.46 -31.84 13.74
N SER A 151 16.27 -30.54 13.59
CA SER A 151 15.11 -29.97 12.92
C SER A 151 15.28 -30.20 11.43
N GLU A 152 14.37 -30.97 10.85
CA GLU A 152 14.11 -31.00 9.42
C GLU A 152 13.97 -29.53 8.95
N GLN A 153 14.98 -29.03 8.24
CA GLN A 153 14.95 -27.69 7.69
C GLN A 153 14.04 -27.71 6.46
N PHE A 154 12.79 -27.29 6.64
CA PHE A 154 11.91 -26.97 5.52
C PHE A 154 12.53 -25.81 4.74
N ARG A 155 12.78 -26.03 3.45
CA ARG A 155 13.26 -24.98 2.54
C ARG A 155 12.11 -24.56 1.64
N TYR A 156 11.94 -23.26 1.51
CA TYR A 156 11.07 -22.65 0.52
C TYR A 156 11.96 -22.04 -0.55
N GLN A 157 11.68 -22.30 -1.82
CA GLN A 157 12.17 -21.45 -2.89
C GLN A 157 11.15 -20.30 -3.03
N PRO A 158 11.52 -19.06 -2.67
CA PRO A 158 10.56 -17.97 -2.69
C PRO A 158 10.11 -17.65 -4.12
N ALA A 159 8.90 -17.10 -4.25
CA ALA A 159 8.47 -16.46 -5.48
C ALA A 159 8.46 -14.94 -5.26
N VAL A 160 9.08 -14.20 -6.17
CA VAL A 160 9.23 -12.75 -6.09
C VAL A 160 8.76 -12.12 -7.39
N ILE A 161 7.83 -11.16 -7.30
CA ILE A 161 7.44 -10.29 -8.40
C ILE A 161 7.54 -8.85 -7.94
N ARG A 162 7.98 -7.96 -8.84
CA ARG A 162 8.16 -6.54 -8.54
C ARG A 162 7.54 -5.63 -9.58
N LEU A 163 7.25 -4.41 -9.16
CA LEU A 163 6.85 -3.29 -9.99
C LEU A 163 7.77 -2.11 -9.69
N ASP A 164 8.61 -1.76 -10.67
CA ASP A 164 9.47 -0.58 -10.61
C ASP A 164 8.63 0.68 -10.89
N HIS A 165 8.20 1.34 -9.82
CA HIS A 165 7.48 2.60 -9.87
C HIS A 165 7.90 3.46 -8.68
N ARG A 166 8.26 4.73 -8.90
CA ARG A 166 8.62 5.62 -7.79
C ARG A 166 7.42 5.85 -6.87
N ILE A 167 7.66 5.79 -5.56
CA ILE A 167 6.65 5.93 -4.51
C ILE A 167 7.17 6.96 -3.49
N PRO A 168 6.50 8.11 -3.32
CA PRO A 168 6.91 9.10 -2.34
C PRO A 168 6.96 8.56 -0.92
N ASN A 169 7.81 9.17 -0.07
CA ASN A 169 7.97 8.73 1.31
C ASN A 169 6.70 8.93 2.20
N ALA A 170 5.65 9.57 1.69
CA ALA A 170 4.33 9.58 2.31
C ALA A 170 3.32 8.97 1.33
N PHE A 171 2.63 7.91 1.76
CA PHE A 171 1.84 7.07 0.88
C PHE A 171 0.68 6.37 1.59
N VAL A 172 -0.24 5.84 0.79
CA VAL A 172 -1.23 4.85 1.18
C VAL A 172 -1.17 3.70 0.19
N MET A 173 -0.88 2.50 0.68
CA MET A 173 -1.03 1.24 -0.02
C MET A 173 -2.34 0.59 0.41
N ARG A 174 -3.17 0.20 -0.55
CA ARG A 174 -4.28 -0.72 -0.34
C ARG A 174 -4.07 -1.97 -1.14
N ALA A 175 -4.10 -3.12 -0.48
CA ALA A 175 -3.95 -4.42 -1.11
C ALA A 175 -5.11 -5.33 -0.72
N GLU A 176 -5.75 -5.96 -1.70
CA GLU A 176 -6.74 -7.00 -1.51
C GLU A 176 -6.06 -8.37 -1.57
N LEU A 177 -5.88 -9.02 -0.41
CA LEU A 177 -5.18 -10.28 -0.25
C LEU A 177 -6.17 -11.43 -0.08
N VAL A 178 -5.91 -12.54 -0.76
CA VAL A 178 -6.53 -13.85 -0.55
C VAL A 178 -5.46 -14.83 -0.09
N SER A 179 -5.77 -15.62 0.94
CA SER A 179 -4.91 -16.69 1.46
C SER A 179 -5.63 -18.02 1.33
N GLU A 180 -5.10 -18.93 0.52
CA GLU A 180 -5.73 -20.22 0.23
C GLU A 180 -5.22 -21.33 1.17
N GLN A 181 -4.11 -21.07 1.87
CA GLN A 181 -3.51 -21.99 2.82
C GLN A 181 -3.18 -21.31 4.16
N PRO A 182 -3.34 -22.00 5.30
CA PRO A 182 -3.03 -21.45 6.62
C PRO A 182 -1.54 -21.61 6.97
N LEU A 183 -0.64 -21.52 5.99
CA LEU A 183 0.79 -21.77 6.16
C LEU A 183 1.65 -20.83 5.31
N GLY A 184 2.95 -20.81 5.62
CA GLY A 184 3.95 -20.05 4.89
C GLY A 184 3.92 -18.57 5.24
N ARG A 185 4.37 -17.71 4.31
CA ARG A 185 4.52 -16.26 4.56
C ARG A 185 4.43 -15.48 3.28
N VAL A 186 3.75 -14.33 3.32
CA VAL A 186 3.74 -13.35 2.22
C VAL A 186 4.21 -12.00 2.71
N ASP A 187 5.06 -11.35 1.93
CA ASP A 187 5.59 -10.02 2.23
C ASP A 187 5.21 -9.01 1.15
N PHE A 188 4.83 -7.81 1.61
CA PHE A 188 4.64 -6.61 0.82
C PHE A 188 5.83 -5.69 1.07
N ALA A 189 6.71 -5.54 0.09
CA ALA A 189 7.94 -4.78 0.21
C ALA A 189 7.88 -3.47 -0.58
N LEU A 190 8.26 -2.38 0.06
CA LEU A 190 8.55 -1.10 -0.59
C LEU A 190 10.06 -0.89 -0.54
N TYR A 191 10.71 -0.93 -1.70
CA TYR A 191 12.18 -0.97 -1.77
C TYR A 191 12.79 0.34 -2.27
N GLN A 192 13.94 0.71 -1.70
CA GLN A 192 14.83 1.77 -2.18
C GLN A 192 16.02 1.20 -2.99
N ASP A 193 16.25 -0.11 -2.89
CA ASP A 193 17.24 -0.85 -3.69
C ASP A 193 16.55 -2.09 -4.26
N SER A 194 16.43 -2.17 -5.59
CA SER A 194 15.73 -3.24 -6.28
C SER A 194 16.51 -4.56 -6.33
N GLN A 195 17.82 -4.54 -6.11
CA GLN A 195 18.68 -5.72 -6.08
C GLN A 195 18.67 -6.39 -4.71
N LYS A 196 18.48 -5.61 -3.64
CA LYS A 196 18.44 -6.13 -2.26
C LYS A 196 17.03 -6.16 -1.68
N LEU A 197 16.06 -5.57 -2.37
CA LEU A 197 14.71 -5.28 -1.87
C LEU A 197 14.76 -4.62 -0.48
N SER A 198 15.77 -3.75 -0.27
CA SER A 198 15.96 -3.05 1.00
C SER A 198 15.01 -1.86 1.09
N GLY A 199 14.46 -1.61 2.27
CA GLY A 199 13.39 -0.64 2.47
C GLY A 199 12.48 -1.04 3.62
N TYR A 200 11.18 -0.92 3.43
CA TYR A 200 10.19 -1.40 4.39
C TYR A 200 9.53 -2.69 3.92
N ARG A 201 9.21 -3.57 4.86
CA ARG A 201 8.52 -4.83 4.61
C ARG A 201 7.35 -4.99 5.58
N LEU A 202 6.19 -5.28 5.04
CA LEU A 202 5.04 -5.74 5.80
C LEU A 202 4.88 -7.24 5.56
N THR A 203 5.00 -8.02 6.62
CA THR A 203 4.98 -9.48 6.58
C THR A 203 3.68 -10.01 7.16
N TYR A 204 3.08 -11.00 6.49
CA TYR A 204 1.98 -11.81 7.01
C TYR A 204 2.39 -13.29 7.14
N THR A 205 2.24 -13.85 8.34
CA THR A 205 2.52 -15.25 8.66
C THR A 205 1.30 -15.87 9.38
N PRO A 206 0.51 -16.74 8.73
CA PRO A 206 -0.65 -17.38 9.34
C PRO A 206 -0.31 -18.14 10.63
N GLY A 207 -1.19 -18.05 11.63
CA GLY A 207 -1.06 -18.85 12.86
C GLY A 207 0.09 -18.48 13.80
N SER A 208 0.93 -17.50 13.43
CA SER A 208 1.95 -16.93 14.31
C SER A 208 1.31 -16.16 15.47
N ASN A 209 2.02 -16.07 16.61
CA ASN A 209 1.68 -15.14 17.69
C ASN A 209 1.89 -13.67 17.29
N GLN A 210 2.61 -13.43 16.20
CA GLN A 210 2.79 -12.14 15.57
C GLN A 210 2.49 -12.25 14.07
N PRO A 211 1.22 -12.40 13.66
CA PRO A 211 0.90 -12.73 12.28
C PRO A 211 1.15 -11.56 11.34
N PHE A 212 1.17 -10.32 11.83
CA PHE A 212 1.64 -9.17 11.07
C PHE A 212 2.85 -8.54 11.74
N GLN A 213 3.92 -8.37 10.97
CA GLN A 213 5.13 -7.69 11.39
C GLN A 213 5.48 -6.59 10.40
N PHE A 214 5.90 -5.45 10.93
CA PHE A 214 6.43 -4.33 10.16
C PHE A 214 7.92 -4.24 10.38
N LEU A 215 8.69 -4.39 9.31
CA LEU A 215 10.15 -4.47 9.36
C LEU A 215 10.79 -3.36 8.53
N ARG A 216 11.96 -2.92 8.99
CA ARG A 216 12.95 -2.24 8.17
C ARG A 216 13.99 -3.24 7.70
N VAL A 217 14.18 -3.32 6.39
CA VAL A 217 15.17 -4.18 5.72
C VAL A 217 16.32 -3.29 5.24
N SER A 218 17.54 -3.62 5.63
CA SER A 218 18.76 -2.90 5.22
C SER A 218 19.87 -3.89 4.90
N GLU A 219 21.00 -3.40 4.37
CA GLU A 219 22.19 -4.23 4.18
C GLU A 219 22.73 -4.86 5.48
N ARG A 220 22.46 -4.23 6.62
CA ARG A 220 22.87 -4.72 7.95
C ARG A 220 21.91 -5.76 8.54
N GLY A 221 20.84 -6.08 7.81
CA GLY A 221 19.79 -6.99 8.22
C GLY A 221 18.45 -6.32 8.47
N GLU A 222 17.56 -7.08 9.12
CA GLU A 222 16.17 -6.71 9.36
C GLU A 222 15.94 -6.29 10.82
N ALA A 223 15.15 -5.24 11.01
CA ALA A 223 14.70 -4.78 12.32
C ALA A 223 13.18 -4.70 12.35
N VAL A 224 12.55 -5.40 13.30
CA VAL A 224 11.11 -5.30 13.55
C VAL A 224 10.84 -3.94 14.19
N ILE A 225 10.03 -3.12 13.54
CA ILE A 225 9.57 -1.82 14.03
C ILE A 225 8.34 -2.00 14.91
N ASP A 226 7.37 -2.80 14.47
CA ASP A 226 6.16 -3.11 15.22
C ASP A 226 5.55 -4.44 14.78
N ALA A 227 4.66 -5.01 15.60
CA ALA A 227 3.98 -6.27 15.32
C ALA A 227 2.59 -6.32 15.96
N TYR A 228 1.63 -6.89 15.25
CA TYR A 228 0.33 -7.26 15.81
C TYR A 228 0.49 -8.56 16.61
N ARG A 229 0.04 -8.59 17.88
CA ARG A 229 0.34 -9.71 18.82
C ARG A 229 -0.84 -10.60 19.17
N LYS A 230 -1.84 -10.67 18.29
CA LYS A 230 -2.97 -11.59 18.47
C LYS A 230 -3.00 -12.58 17.31
N PRO A 231 -3.27 -13.87 17.56
CA PRO A 231 -3.45 -14.84 16.49
C PRO A 231 -4.48 -14.37 15.48
N LEU A 232 -4.16 -14.57 14.21
CA LEU A 232 -5.00 -14.20 13.07
C LEU A 232 -4.68 -15.15 11.93
N ASN A 233 -5.72 -15.57 11.22
CA ASN A 233 -5.60 -16.35 10.00
C ASN A 233 -6.55 -15.78 8.96
N LEU A 234 -6.02 -15.53 7.77
CA LEU A 234 -6.72 -14.98 6.60
C LEU A 234 -7.20 -16.06 5.64
N LYS A 235 -6.98 -17.34 5.95
CA LYS A 235 -7.53 -18.48 5.21
C LYS A 235 -8.97 -18.73 5.66
N ASP A 236 -9.88 -17.86 5.26
CA ASP A 236 -11.30 -17.91 5.59
C ASP A 236 -12.23 -17.79 4.37
N ASN A 237 -11.66 -17.98 3.16
CA ASN A 237 -12.31 -17.83 1.86
C ASN A 237 -12.82 -16.40 1.58
N GLN A 238 -12.31 -15.39 2.29
CA GLN A 238 -12.63 -13.99 2.03
C GLN A 238 -11.46 -13.24 1.39
N VAL A 239 -11.79 -12.12 0.76
CA VAL A 239 -10.81 -11.12 0.35
C VAL A 239 -10.60 -10.17 1.52
N HIS A 240 -9.34 -10.01 1.94
CA HIS A 240 -8.98 -9.09 3.01
C HIS A 240 -8.33 -7.83 2.46
N THR A 241 -8.76 -6.66 2.93
CA THR A 241 -8.16 -5.38 2.58
C THR A 241 -7.12 -4.98 3.61
N LEU A 242 -5.87 -4.93 3.20
CA LEU A 242 -4.77 -4.31 3.93
C LEU A 242 -4.67 -2.84 3.53
N GLU A 243 -4.69 -1.94 4.51
CA GLU A 243 -4.35 -0.53 4.31
C GLU A 243 -3.09 -0.21 5.11
N TRP A 244 -1.99 0.02 4.41
CA TRP A 244 -0.72 0.47 4.99
C TRP A 244 -0.48 1.92 4.59
N ARG A 245 -0.42 2.81 5.58
CA ARG A 245 -0.24 4.24 5.37
C ARG A 245 1.03 4.73 6.05
N ARG A 246 1.73 5.64 5.37
CA ARG A 246 2.77 6.52 5.89
C ARG A 246 2.36 7.97 5.69
N ASP A 247 2.37 8.79 6.72
CA ASP A 247 2.20 10.23 6.55
C ASP A 247 3.53 10.99 6.43
N LEU A 248 3.44 12.30 6.18
CA LEU A 248 4.58 13.20 6.02
C LEU A 248 5.45 13.31 7.27
N ALA A 249 4.93 12.96 8.46
CA ALA A 249 5.69 12.94 9.71
C ALA A 249 6.41 11.60 9.93
N GLY A 250 6.21 10.61 9.05
CA GLY A 250 6.78 9.27 9.18
C GLY A 250 5.98 8.35 10.09
N LYS A 251 4.75 8.75 10.47
CA LYS A 251 3.83 7.88 11.20
C LYS A 251 3.26 6.84 10.25
N MET A 252 3.29 5.60 10.71
CA MET A 252 2.89 4.41 10.00
C MET A 252 1.67 3.79 10.67
N THR A 253 0.66 3.42 9.88
CA THR A 253 -0.48 2.66 10.37
C THR A 253 -0.75 1.47 9.47
N LEU A 254 -1.06 0.33 10.07
CA LEU A 254 -1.60 -0.83 9.38
C LEU A 254 -3.03 -1.08 9.82
N LYS A 255 -3.93 -1.22 8.86
CA LYS A 255 -5.29 -1.71 9.07
C LYS A 255 -5.56 -2.95 8.25
N LEU A 256 -6.42 -3.80 8.79
CA LEU A 256 -6.99 -4.96 8.11
C LEU A 256 -8.50 -4.85 8.15
N ASN A 257 -9.16 -4.89 7.00
CA ASN A 257 -10.61 -4.75 6.87
C ASN A 257 -11.14 -3.51 7.63
N GLY A 258 -10.39 -2.40 7.57
CA GLY A 258 -10.69 -1.15 8.28
C GLY A 258 -10.33 -1.12 9.78
N THR A 259 -10.02 -2.28 10.39
CA THR A 259 -9.62 -2.37 11.79
C THR A 259 -8.13 -2.07 11.94
N LEU A 260 -7.78 -1.12 12.81
CA LEU A 260 -6.38 -0.80 13.13
C LEU A 260 -5.69 -1.97 13.83
N LEU A 261 -4.62 -2.48 13.22
CA LEU A 261 -3.77 -3.51 13.82
C LEU A 261 -2.67 -2.89 14.68
N PHE A 262 -1.96 -1.88 14.16
CA PHE A 262 -0.98 -1.10 14.92
C PHE A 262 -0.73 0.29 14.31
N SER A 263 -0.09 1.16 15.10
CA SER A 263 0.35 2.49 14.72
C SER A 263 1.72 2.75 15.34
N THR A 264 2.70 3.12 14.52
CA THR A 264 4.10 3.32 14.93
C THR A 264 4.71 4.50 14.18
N GLU A 265 5.96 4.86 14.49
CA GLU A 265 6.71 5.93 13.84
C GLU A 265 8.12 5.41 13.50
N ASP A 266 8.58 5.63 12.27
CA ASP A 266 9.97 5.34 11.89
C ASP A 266 10.48 6.40 10.91
N SER A 267 11.57 7.07 11.28
CA SER A 267 12.16 8.19 10.53
C SER A 267 13.50 7.83 9.87
N TRP A 268 13.86 6.54 9.84
CA TRP A 268 15.13 6.06 9.29
C TRP A 268 15.17 6.10 7.77
N LEU A 269 14.08 5.72 7.10
CA LEU A 269 13.98 5.79 5.63
C LEU A 269 13.31 7.09 5.22
N ARG A 270 14.10 8.07 4.75
CA ARG A 270 13.62 9.41 4.38
C ARG A 270 13.47 9.65 2.89
N LYS A 271 14.07 8.80 2.06
CA LYS A 271 13.98 8.89 0.59
C LYS A 271 12.71 8.21 0.10
N ASP A 272 12.31 8.54 -1.12
CA ASP A 272 11.28 7.81 -1.85
C ASP A 272 11.70 6.35 -2.07
N PHE A 273 10.72 5.51 -2.34
CA PHE A 273 10.92 4.11 -2.75
C PHE A 273 10.94 4.03 -4.27
N ASN A 274 11.74 3.11 -4.78
CA ASN A 274 11.91 2.85 -6.20
C ASN A 274 10.87 1.87 -6.75
N GLY A 275 10.17 1.13 -5.88
CA GLY A 275 9.12 0.23 -6.30
C GLY A 275 8.51 -0.60 -5.18
N PHE A 276 7.64 -1.50 -5.61
CA PHE A 276 6.91 -2.45 -4.78
C PHE A 276 7.28 -3.88 -5.19
N ALA A 277 7.35 -4.79 -4.23
CA ALA A 277 7.48 -6.22 -4.51
C ALA A 277 6.53 -7.04 -3.62
N LEU A 278 5.99 -8.11 -4.21
CA LEU A 278 5.27 -9.16 -3.53
C LEU A 278 6.16 -10.40 -3.46
N ILE A 279 6.37 -10.91 -2.25
CA ILE A 279 7.26 -12.05 -1.98
C ILE A 279 6.44 -13.15 -1.31
N ASN A 280 6.33 -14.31 -1.94
CA ASN A 280 5.74 -15.51 -1.36
C ASN A 280 6.86 -16.44 -0.88
N ASN A 281 7.00 -16.62 0.43
CA ASN A 281 7.97 -17.53 1.05
C ASN A 281 7.30 -18.82 1.54
N GLY A 282 6.39 -19.38 0.75
CA GLY A 282 5.64 -20.59 1.08
C GLY A 282 4.16 -20.32 1.23
N GLY A 283 3.32 -21.26 0.83
CA GLY A 283 1.87 -21.14 0.85
C GLY A 283 1.30 -20.68 -0.48
N ASP A 284 0.00 -20.38 -0.48
CA ASP A 284 -0.77 -20.00 -1.66
C ASP A 284 -1.50 -18.69 -1.37
N TYR A 285 -1.09 -17.65 -2.10
CA TYR A 285 -1.55 -16.29 -1.91
C TYR A 285 -1.91 -15.67 -3.25
N ALA A 286 -2.94 -14.83 -3.24
CA ALA A 286 -3.29 -14.00 -4.38
C ALA A 286 -3.48 -12.54 -3.97
N LEU A 287 -2.97 -11.64 -4.81
CA LEU A 287 -3.19 -10.21 -4.76
C LEU A 287 -4.26 -9.86 -5.80
N ARG A 288 -5.49 -9.64 -5.32
CA ARG A 288 -6.63 -9.35 -6.18
C ARG A 288 -6.59 -7.95 -6.75
N ARG A 289 -6.12 -7.01 -5.95
CA ARG A 289 -5.96 -5.60 -6.32
C ARG A 289 -4.88 -4.96 -5.48
N ILE A 290 -4.15 -4.03 -6.08
CA ILE A 290 -3.28 -3.11 -5.37
C ILE A 290 -3.48 -1.69 -5.88
N THR A 291 -3.63 -0.76 -4.96
CA THR A 291 -3.62 0.67 -5.23
C THR A 291 -2.54 1.30 -4.38
N LEU A 292 -1.70 2.12 -5.02
CA LEU A 292 -0.75 2.95 -4.33
C LEU A 292 -1.04 4.42 -4.62
N SER A 293 -1.06 5.23 -3.57
CA SER A 293 -1.27 6.67 -3.67
C SER A 293 -0.24 7.41 -2.85
N GLU A 294 0.21 8.57 -3.33
CA GLU A 294 0.99 9.49 -2.52
C GLU A 294 0.08 10.31 -1.60
N VAL A 295 0.62 10.73 -0.46
CA VAL A 295 -0.01 11.68 0.46
C VAL A 295 0.64 13.03 0.26
N TYR A 296 -0.17 14.07 0.04
CA TYR A 296 0.28 15.45 -0.15
C TYR A 296 -0.64 16.48 0.53
#